data_AF-A0A3R6SNE5-F1
#
_entry.id   AF-A0A3R6SNE5-F1
#
_cell.length_a   1.000
_cell.length_b   1.000
_cell.length_c   1.000
_cell.angle_alpha   90.00
_cell.angle_beta   90.00
_cell.angle_gamma   90.00
#
_symmetry.space_group_name_H-M   'P 1'
#
loop_
_entity.id
_entity.type
_entity.pdbx_description
1 polymer ?
#
loop_
_entity_poly.entity_id
_entity_poly.type
_entity_poly.pdbx_seq_one_letter_code
_entity_poly.pdbx_strand_id
1 'polypeptide(L)'
;MIEIMVWSSKEIKKKGLTCLNKNFIQAYLAVLVIRLIADIPALFFNQGSSIRSLSLSGSALLLAILLAGTIFIYLPLNAGKNRFYMDLNDGSAEFDTLWHFFTRGKKTYLSIVKGMTVRYLTVLAGGLILIVPGIMQYYRTFFTPWILAQHPDMTAGVAMQKSREMTAGQKMNLFIMQLTFLGWIALCFFLSYRFSLVLPTGIGRAVSTAIYALPAAYYHAAVAALYTKLSQHLL
;
A
#
# COMPACT_ATOMS: atom_id res chain seq x y z
N MET A 1 -20.40 -17.54 -18.61
CA MET A 1 -19.16 -18.33 -18.50
C MET A 1 -18.02 -17.32 -18.58
N ILE A 2 -17.46 -16.90 -17.44
CA ILE A 2 -16.41 -15.87 -17.43
C ILE A 2 -15.12 -16.58 -17.86
N GLU A 3 -14.59 -16.25 -19.05
CA GLU A 3 -13.24 -16.66 -19.42
C GLU A 3 -12.27 -16.19 -18.33
N ILE A 4 -11.75 -17.13 -17.55
CA ILE A 4 -10.75 -16.84 -16.53
C ILE A 4 -9.46 -16.53 -17.29
N MET A 5 -9.25 -15.25 -17.64
CA MET A 5 -8.06 -14.80 -18.35
C MET A 5 -6.80 -15.21 -17.57
N VAL A 6 -6.05 -16.15 -18.14
CA VAL A 6 -4.76 -16.60 -17.61
C VAL A 6 -3.72 -15.54 -17.97
N TRP A 7 -3.21 -14.83 -16.97
CA TRP A 7 -2.09 -13.90 -17.14
C TRP A 7 -0.81 -14.52 -16.59
N SER A 8 0.30 -14.32 -17.30
CA SER A 8 1.61 -14.77 -16.82
C SER A 8 2.21 -13.73 -15.89
N SER A 9 2.67 -14.17 -14.71
CA SER A 9 3.41 -13.31 -13.78
C SER A 9 4.62 -12.65 -14.43
N LYS A 10 5.27 -13.29 -15.41
CA LYS A 10 6.42 -12.71 -16.13
C LYS A 10 6.02 -11.52 -17.00
N GLU A 11 4.89 -11.64 -17.71
CA GLU A 11 4.36 -10.60 -18.59
C GLU A 11 4.00 -9.33 -17.81
N ILE A 12 3.24 -9.49 -16.72
CA ILE A 12 2.84 -8.38 -15.83
C ILE A 12 4.05 -7.70 -15.20
N LYS A 13 5.02 -8.49 -14.73
CA LYS A 13 6.28 -7.97 -14.17
C LYS A 13 7.05 -7.14 -15.21
N LYS A 14 7.17 -7.65 -16.45
CA LYS A 14 7.82 -6.93 -17.55
C LYS A 14 7.10 -5.61 -17.87
N LYS A 15 5.77 -5.64 -17.99
CA LYS A 15 4.95 -4.44 -18.23
C LYS A 15 5.12 -3.41 -17.11
N GLY A 16 5.01 -3.85 -15.85
CA GLY A 16 5.22 -3.01 -14.68
C GLY A 16 6.61 -2.37 -14.66
N LEU A 17 7.66 -3.11 -15.04
CA LEU A 17 9.02 -2.58 -15.15
C LEU A 17 9.14 -1.53 -16.24
N THR A 18 8.53 -1.75 -17.42
CA THR A 18 8.53 -0.77 -18.51
C THR A 18 7.82 0.52 -18.10
N CYS A 19 6.67 0.44 -17.41
CA CYS A 19 5.96 1.61 -16.90
C CYS A 19 6.77 2.33 -15.81
N LEU A 20 7.39 1.58 -14.90
CA LEU A 20 8.23 2.12 -13.84
C LEU A 20 9.43 2.90 -14.41
N ASN A 21 10.08 2.38 -15.45
CA ASN A 21 11.27 3.01 -16.04
C ASN A 21 10.98 4.35 -16.72
N LYS A 22 9.71 4.65 -17.07
CA LYS A 22 9.34 5.96 -17.64
C LYS A 22 9.54 7.08 -16.62
N ASN A 23 8.94 6.95 -15.43
CA ASN A 23 9.03 7.95 -14.35
C ASN A 23 9.53 7.30 -13.04
N PHE A 24 10.70 6.67 -13.10
CA PHE A 24 11.26 5.90 -11.97
C PHE A 24 11.42 6.75 -10.72
N ILE A 25 11.96 7.96 -10.86
CA ILE A 25 12.23 8.86 -9.73
C ILE A 25 10.93 9.23 -9.01
N GLN A 26 9.89 9.61 -9.75
CA GLN A 26 8.60 9.98 -9.15
C GLN A 26 7.93 8.78 -8.47
N ALA A 27 7.97 7.60 -9.09
CA ALA A 27 7.44 6.38 -8.50
C ALA A 27 8.18 5.98 -7.21
N TYR A 28 9.50 6.09 -7.21
CA TYR A 28 10.31 5.84 -6.02
C TYR A 28 10.00 6.84 -4.91
N LEU A 29 9.96 8.14 -5.24
CA LEU A 29 9.63 9.21 -4.28
C LEU A 29 8.23 9.03 -3.68
N ALA A 30 7.24 8.63 -4.48
CA ALA A 30 5.88 8.37 -4.01
C ALA A 30 5.85 7.32 -2.89
N VAL A 31 6.58 6.21 -3.08
CA VAL A 31 6.67 5.15 -2.07
C VAL A 31 7.49 5.60 -0.86
N LEU A 32 8.59 6.31 -1.10
CA LEU A 32 9.47 6.81 -0.05
C LEU A 32 8.71 7.73 0.91
N VAL A 33 7.99 8.73 0.40
CA VAL A 33 7.19 9.67 1.21
C VAL A 33 6.18 8.93 2.08
N ILE A 34 5.47 7.96 1.51
CA ILE A 34 4.46 7.18 2.23
C ILE A 34 5.08 6.35 3.35
N ARG A 35 6.23 5.74 3.09
CA ARG A 35 6.93 4.94 4.10
C ARG A 35 7.47 5.81 5.21
N LEU A 36 8.07 6.96 4.90
CA LEU A 36 8.55 7.91 5.90
C LEU A 36 7.41 8.40 6.82
N ILE A 37 6.23 8.72 6.25
CA ILE A 37 5.05 9.10 7.04
C ILE A 37 4.59 7.94 7.92
N ALA A 38 4.57 6.71 7.40
CA ALA A 38 4.17 5.53 8.16
C ALA A 38 5.16 5.19 9.30
N ASP A 39 6.43 5.57 9.16
CA ASP A 39 7.46 5.33 10.17
C ASP A 39 7.45 6.36 11.32
N ILE A 40 6.73 7.48 11.18
CA ILE A 40 6.67 8.56 12.21
C ILE A 40 6.34 8.02 13.61
N PRO A 41 5.28 7.21 13.82
CA PRO A 41 4.93 6.74 15.16
C PRO A 41 6.06 5.91 15.78
N ALA A 42 6.73 5.09 14.97
CA ALA A 42 7.86 4.27 15.41
C ALA A 42 9.07 5.10 15.83
N LEU A 43 9.28 6.30 15.26
CA LEU A 43 10.32 7.22 15.72
C LEU A 43 10.04 7.70 17.15
N PHE A 44 8.77 7.94 17.50
CA PHE A 44 8.41 8.30 18.88
C PHE A 44 8.61 7.13 19.85
N PHE A 45 8.19 5.90 19.49
CA PHE A 45 8.37 4.73 20.37
C PHE A 45 9.84 4.43 20.70
N ASN A 46 10.76 4.61 19.75
CA ASN A 46 12.17 4.27 19.94
C ASN A 46 12.96 5.32 20.74
N GLN A 47 12.41 6.51 21.00
CA GLN A 47 13.06 7.56 21.81
C GLN A 47 12.79 7.40 23.32
N GLY A 48 12.90 6.16 23.82
CA GLY A 48 12.52 5.73 25.18
C GLY A 48 13.22 6.40 26.37
N SER A 49 14.08 7.40 26.18
CA SER A 49 14.74 8.14 27.27
C SER A 49 14.03 9.44 27.68
N SER A 50 13.47 10.21 26.75
CA SER A 50 12.88 11.54 27.09
C SER A 50 11.38 11.51 27.40
N ILE A 51 10.64 10.54 26.86
CA ILE A 51 9.17 10.42 27.05
C ILE A 51 8.82 9.70 28.38
N ARG A 52 9.80 9.09 29.04
CA ARG A 52 9.65 8.48 30.38
C ARG A 52 9.31 9.48 31.49
N SER A 53 9.53 10.78 31.24
CA SER A 53 9.16 11.85 32.18
C SER A 53 7.66 12.19 32.16
N LEU A 54 6.93 11.77 31.11
CA LEU A 54 5.47 11.87 31.11
C LEU A 54 4.89 10.73 31.93
N SER A 55 3.81 11.02 32.66
CA SER A 55 3.00 9.99 33.31
C SER A 55 2.58 8.90 32.31
N LEU A 56 2.38 7.67 32.80
CA LEU A 56 1.89 6.53 32.00
C LEU A 56 0.60 6.88 31.23
N SER A 57 -0.25 7.77 31.77
CA SER A 57 -1.45 8.25 31.10
C SER A 57 -1.18 9.29 30.00
N GLY A 58 -0.26 10.23 30.22
CA GLY A 58 0.07 11.27 29.23
C GLY A 58 0.78 10.73 27.99
N SER A 59 1.71 9.78 28.18
CA SER A 59 2.42 9.11 27.08
C SER A 59 1.49 8.23 26.23
N ALA A 60 0.55 7.52 26.86
CA ALA A 60 -0.44 6.70 26.15
C ALA A 60 -1.42 7.55 25.31
N LEU A 61 -1.87 8.70 25.84
CA LEU A 61 -2.76 9.61 25.10
C LEU A 61 -2.07 10.22 23.87
N LEU A 62 -0.84 10.72 24.05
CA LEU A 62 -0.03 11.29 22.95
C LEU A 62 0.20 10.25 21.84
N LEU A 63 0.46 9.00 22.24
CA LEU A 63 0.62 7.89 21.31
C LEU A 63 -0.66 7.61 20.52
N ALA A 64 -1.81 7.55 21.19
CA ALA A 64 -3.09 7.32 20.52
C ALA A 64 -3.39 8.42 19.50
N ILE A 65 -3.09 9.68 19.83
CA ILE A 65 -3.25 10.83 18.93
C ILE A 65 -2.32 10.70 17.70
N LEU A 66 -1.05 10.37 17.91
CA LEU A 66 -0.08 10.18 16.82
C LEU A 66 -0.47 9.02 15.89
N LEU A 67 -0.88 7.89 16.45
CA LEU A 67 -1.35 6.74 15.67
C LEU A 67 -2.61 7.08 14.89
N ALA A 68 -3.60 7.72 15.52
CA ALA A 68 -4.80 8.16 14.83
C ALA A 68 -4.44 9.12 13.67
N GLY A 69 -3.65 10.16 13.95
CA GLY A 69 -3.25 11.15 12.94
C GLY A 69 -2.52 10.51 11.76
N THR A 70 -1.59 9.60 12.01
CA THR A 70 -0.86 8.90 10.94
C THR A 70 -1.77 7.97 10.13
N ILE A 71 -2.74 7.29 10.75
CA ILE A 71 -3.73 6.47 10.03
C ILE A 71 -4.58 7.35 9.10
N PHE A 72 -5.10 8.48 9.58
CA PHE A 72 -5.95 9.39 8.80
C PHE A 72 -5.22 10.04 7.62
N ILE A 73 -3.90 10.21 7.70
CA ILE A 73 -3.07 10.71 6.59
C ILE A 73 -2.69 9.56 5.65
N TYR A 74 -2.29 8.41 6.21
CA TYR A 74 -1.80 7.26 5.45
C TYR A 74 -2.86 6.62 4.56
N LEU A 75 -4.09 6.46 5.04
CA LEU A 75 -5.19 5.84 4.29
C LEU A 75 -5.45 6.52 2.92
N PRO A 76 -5.78 7.83 2.86
CA PRO A 76 -6.04 8.53 1.61
C PRO A 76 -4.76 8.67 0.77
N LEU A 77 -3.60 8.81 1.40
CA LEU A 77 -2.33 8.87 0.69
C LEU A 77 -1.99 7.53 -0.01
N ASN A 78 -2.29 6.40 0.64
CA ASN A 78 -2.12 5.08 0.05
C ASN A 78 -3.09 4.86 -1.13
N ALA A 79 -4.30 5.41 -1.08
CA ALA A 79 -5.22 5.44 -2.22
C ALA A 79 -4.71 6.37 -3.35
N GLY A 80 -4.17 7.54 -3.00
CA GLY A 80 -3.51 8.48 -3.93
C GLY A 80 -2.34 7.83 -4.66
N LYS A 81 -1.50 7.08 -3.95
CA LYS A 81 -0.44 6.26 -4.53
C LYS A 81 -0.96 5.25 -5.53
N ASN A 82 -2.02 4.50 -5.18
CA ASN A 82 -2.59 3.54 -6.12
C ASN A 82 -3.06 4.24 -7.39
N ARG A 83 -3.65 5.44 -7.28
CA ARG A 83 -4.02 6.27 -8.44
C ARG A 83 -2.80 6.72 -9.25
N PHE A 84 -1.77 7.24 -8.60
CA PHE A 84 -0.50 7.60 -9.24
C PHE A 84 0.07 6.44 -10.06
N TYR A 85 0.07 5.21 -9.54
CA TYR A 85 0.56 4.05 -10.28
C TYR A 85 -0.35 3.61 -11.44
N MET A 86 -1.66 3.85 -11.36
CA MET A 86 -2.56 3.67 -12.50
C MET A 86 -2.24 4.69 -13.58
N ASP A 87 -2.14 5.97 -13.22
CA ASP A 87 -1.79 7.05 -14.14
C ASP A 87 -0.38 6.84 -14.74
N LEU A 88 0.54 6.23 -13.99
CA LEU A 88 1.87 5.85 -14.47
C LEU A 88 1.82 4.79 -15.57
N ASN A 89 0.91 3.82 -15.44
CA ASN A 89 0.69 2.84 -16.47
C ASN A 89 0.12 3.48 -17.75
N ASP A 90 -0.71 4.52 -17.59
CA ASP A 90 -1.36 5.24 -18.69
C ASP A 90 -0.47 6.36 -19.27
N GLY A 91 0.68 6.64 -18.64
CA GLY A 91 1.69 7.60 -19.10
C GLY A 91 1.43 9.05 -18.67
N SER A 92 0.48 9.28 -17.78
CA SER A 92 0.04 10.60 -17.29
C SER A 92 0.33 10.82 -15.79
N ALA A 93 1.24 10.03 -15.22
CA ALA A 93 1.58 10.15 -13.80
C ALA A 93 2.22 11.49 -13.46
N GLU A 94 1.53 12.25 -12.61
CA GLU A 94 2.06 13.44 -11.94
C GLU A 94 2.18 13.18 -10.44
N PHE A 95 3.25 13.67 -9.82
CA PHE A 95 3.49 13.49 -8.39
C PHE A 95 2.38 14.13 -7.52
N ASP A 96 1.71 15.17 -8.03
CA ASP A 96 0.58 15.83 -7.36
C ASP A 96 -0.62 14.89 -7.15
N THR A 97 -0.77 13.85 -7.98
CA THR A 97 -1.83 12.83 -7.83
C THR A 97 -1.79 12.15 -6.45
N LEU A 98 -0.64 12.12 -5.77
CA LEU A 98 -0.54 11.61 -4.40
C LEU A 98 -1.42 12.39 -3.41
N TRP A 99 -1.53 13.71 -3.61
CA TRP A 99 -2.29 14.61 -2.76
C TRP A 99 -3.70 14.88 -3.26
N HIS A 100 -4.07 14.34 -4.41
CA HIS A 100 -5.36 14.54 -5.07
C HIS A 100 -6.58 14.36 -4.13
N PHE A 101 -6.56 13.36 -3.25
CA PHE A 101 -7.69 13.11 -2.32
C PHE A 101 -7.78 14.11 -1.16
N PHE A 102 -6.71 14.86 -0.89
CA PHE A 102 -6.72 15.94 0.08
C PHE A 102 -7.26 17.25 -0.53
N THR A 103 -7.01 17.49 -1.82
CA THR A 103 -7.40 18.72 -2.52
C THR A 103 -8.80 18.66 -3.14
N ARG A 104 -9.31 17.49 -3.52
CA ARG A 104 -10.62 17.32 -4.18
C ARG A 104 -11.86 17.49 -3.27
N GLY A 105 -11.67 17.90 -2.02
CA GLY A 105 -12.73 18.25 -1.08
C GLY A 105 -13.10 17.18 -0.06
N LYS A 106 -13.76 17.63 1.02
CA LYS A 106 -14.05 16.84 2.23
C LYS A 106 -14.89 15.59 1.98
N LYS A 107 -15.83 15.63 1.03
CA LYS A 107 -16.73 14.48 0.73
C LYS A 107 -15.94 13.31 0.14
N THR A 108 -15.13 13.55 -0.88
CA THR A 108 -14.26 12.56 -1.53
C THR A 108 -13.26 11.96 -0.54
N TYR A 109 -12.60 12.83 0.25
CA TYR A 109 -11.67 12.42 1.30
C TYR A 109 -12.33 11.45 2.29
N LEU A 110 -13.48 11.82 2.84
CA LEU A 110 -14.20 11.00 3.81
C LEU A 110 -14.69 9.68 3.20
N SER A 111 -15.09 9.67 1.93
CA SER A 111 -15.51 8.45 1.24
C SER A 111 -14.35 7.45 1.14
N ILE A 112 -13.17 7.92 0.70
CA ILE A 112 -11.95 7.11 0.62
C ILE A 112 -11.53 6.60 2.00
N VAL A 113 -11.48 7.48 3.00
CA VAL A 113 -11.09 7.09 4.36
C VAL A 113 -12.04 6.03 4.91
N LYS A 114 -13.36 6.23 4.78
CA LYS A 114 -14.36 5.24 5.21
C LYS A 114 -14.20 3.92 4.46
N GLY A 115 -14.08 3.96 3.13
CA GLY A 115 -13.94 2.77 2.30
C GLY A 115 -12.69 1.95 2.61
N MET A 116 -11.56 2.62 2.76
CA MET A 116 -10.28 2.01 3.13
C MET A 116 -10.36 1.43 4.55
N THR A 117 -10.91 2.18 5.52
CA THR A 117 -11.06 1.71 6.90
C THR A 117 -11.93 0.45 6.99
N VAL A 118 -13.09 0.42 6.31
CA VAL A 118 -13.97 -0.76 6.28
C VAL A 118 -13.23 -1.98 5.73
N ARG A 119 -12.46 -1.81 4.66
CA ARG A 119 -11.61 -2.88 4.10
C ARG A 119 -10.60 -3.39 5.13
N TYR A 120 -9.82 -2.49 5.74
CA TYR A 120 -8.80 -2.89 6.72
C TYR A 120 -9.42 -3.56 7.94
N LEU A 121 -10.53 -3.05 8.47
CA LEU A 121 -11.27 -3.67 9.57
C LEU A 121 -11.78 -5.07 9.18
N THR A 122 -12.26 -5.25 7.96
CA THR A 122 -12.74 -6.57 7.51
C THR A 122 -11.61 -7.59 7.43
N VAL A 123 -10.43 -7.16 6.93
CA VAL A 123 -9.25 -8.03 6.87
C VAL A 123 -8.72 -8.33 8.27
N LEU A 124 -8.67 -7.34 9.15
CA LEU A 124 -8.27 -7.50 10.55
C LEU A 124 -9.21 -8.43 11.31
N ALA A 125 -10.52 -8.24 11.19
CA ALA A 125 -11.53 -9.13 11.80
C ALA A 125 -11.36 -10.57 11.30
N GLY A 126 -11.12 -10.76 10.01
CA GLY A 126 -10.83 -12.08 9.44
C GLY A 126 -9.56 -12.71 10.03
N GLY A 127 -8.50 -11.92 10.21
CA GLY A 127 -7.23 -12.38 10.78
C GLY A 127 -7.26 -12.63 12.29
N LEU A 128 -8.09 -11.88 13.02
CA LEU A 128 -8.28 -12.03 14.48
C LEU A 128 -9.00 -13.33 14.85
N ILE A 129 -9.95 -13.78 14.01
CA ILE A 129 -10.65 -15.06 14.24
C ILE A 129 -9.73 -16.23 13.94
N LEU A 130 -9.04 -16.20 12.79
CA LEU A 130 -8.08 -17.23 12.39
C LEU A 130 -7.17 -16.71 11.26
N ILE A 131 -5.91 -17.15 11.23
CA ILE A 131 -4.92 -16.69 10.26
C ILE A 131 -5.37 -16.98 8.80
N VAL A 132 -5.89 -18.19 8.56
CA VAL A 132 -6.31 -18.65 7.22
C VAL A 132 -7.44 -17.80 6.60
N PRO A 133 -8.59 -17.55 7.28
CA PRO A 133 -9.63 -16.68 6.73
C PRO A 133 -9.16 -15.22 6.59
N GLY A 134 -8.26 -14.73 7.43
CA GLY A 134 -7.63 -13.42 7.25
C GLY A 134 -6.88 -13.30 5.92
N ILE A 135 -6.05 -14.28 5.59
CA ILE A 135 -5.32 -14.33 4.31
C ILE A 135 -6.29 -14.43 3.13
N MET A 136 -7.31 -15.30 3.21
CA MET A 136 -8.31 -15.41 2.15
C MET A 136 -9.06 -14.09 1.93
N GLN A 137 -9.41 -13.38 3.01
CA GLN A 137 -10.09 -12.09 2.94
C GLN A 137 -9.20 -10.98 2.38
N TYR A 138 -7.90 -11.00 2.70
CA TYR A 138 -6.91 -10.11 2.11
C TYR A 138 -6.86 -10.26 0.59
N TYR A 139 -6.75 -11.49 0.06
CA TYR A 139 -6.73 -11.72 -1.38
C TYR A 139 -8.06 -11.36 -2.05
N ARG A 140 -9.21 -11.66 -1.43
CA ARG A 140 -10.53 -11.28 -1.97
C ARG A 140 -10.69 -9.77 -2.11
N THR A 141 -10.09 -9.00 -1.20
CA THR A 141 -10.18 -7.53 -1.14
C THR A 141 -8.89 -6.84 -1.59
N PHE A 142 -8.07 -7.54 -2.39
CA PHE A 142 -6.76 -7.05 -2.80
C PHE A 142 -6.84 -5.79 -3.67
N PHE A 143 -7.80 -5.72 -4.60
CA PHE A 143 -7.97 -4.62 -5.53
C PHE A 143 -8.94 -3.53 -5.05
N THR A 144 -9.65 -3.73 -3.93
CA THR A 144 -10.52 -2.71 -3.33
C THR A 144 -9.89 -1.30 -3.23
N PRO A 145 -8.64 -1.12 -2.76
CA PRO A 145 -8.07 0.22 -2.63
C PRO A 145 -7.70 0.85 -3.98
N TRP A 146 -7.63 0.06 -5.06
CA TRP A 146 -7.43 0.54 -6.43
C TRP A 146 -8.77 0.99 -7.04
N ILE A 147 -9.82 0.18 -6.86
CA ILE A 147 -11.19 0.49 -7.30
C ILE A 147 -11.69 1.77 -6.63
N LEU A 148 -11.50 1.91 -5.31
CA LEU A 148 -11.89 3.13 -4.59
C LEU A 148 -11.10 4.35 -5.06
N ALA A 149 -9.82 4.18 -5.42
CA ALA A 149 -9.01 5.28 -5.95
C ALA A 149 -9.48 5.75 -7.34
N GLN A 150 -10.01 4.83 -8.15
CA GLN A 150 -10.60 5.15 -9.45
C GLN A 150 -12.01 5.76 -9.30
N HIS A 151 -12.85 5.14 -8.46
CA HIS A 151 -14.24 5.51 -8.19
C HIS A 151 -14.45 5.85 -6.70
N PRO A 152 -14.08 7.06 -6.26
CA PRO A 152 -14.14 7.44 -4.84
C PRO A 152 -15.56 7.52 -4.29
N ASP A 153 -16.58 7.67 -5.15
CA ASP A 153 -17.98 7.72 -4.76
C ASP A 153 -18.59 6.33 -4.52
N MET A 154 -17.86 5.27 -4.88
CA MET A 154 -18.31 3.89 -4.72
C MET A 154 -18.22 3.46 -3.25
N THR A 155 -19.27 2.79 -2.78
CA THR A 155 -19.28 2.21 -1.43
C THR A 155 -18.27 1.06 -1.28
N ALA A 156 -17.75 0.89 -0.06
CA ALA A 156 -16.76 -0.13 0.28
C ALA A 156 -17.23 -1.55 -0.10
N GLY A 157 -18.50 -1.86 0.14
CA GLY A 157 -19.08 -3.18 -0.15
C GLY A 157 -19.04 -3.52 -1.63
N VAL A 158 -19.45 -2.58 -2.49
CA VAL A 158 -19.42 -2.75 -3.95
C VAL A 158 -17.98 -2.89 -4.44
N ALA A 159 -17.06 -2.06 -3.94
CA ALA A 159 -15.64 -2.16 -4.29
C ALA A 159 -15.00 -3.50 -3.84
N MET A 160 -15.43 -4.05 -2.70
CA MET A 160 -14.99 -5.36 -2.22
C MET A 160 -15.57 -6.52 -3.03
N GLN A 161 -16.83 -6.40 -3.48
CA GLN A 161 -17.44 -7.38 -4.37
C GLN A 161 -16.72 -7.42 -5.71
N LYS A 162 -16.52 -6.25 -6.32
CA LYS A 162 -15.81 -6.12 -7.60
C LYS A 162 -14.37 -6.61 -7.53
N SER A 163 -13.66 -6.31 -6.43
CA SER A 163 -12.34 -6.90 -6.14
C SER A 163 -12.38 -8.43 -6.03
N ARG A 164 -13.46 -9.02 -5.50
CA ARG A 164 -13.59 -10.47 -5.39
C ARG A 164 -13.76 -11.11 -6.76
N GLU A 165 -14.54 -10.50 -7.63
CA GLU A 165 -14.74 -10.95 -9.01
C GLU A 165 -13.43 -10.89 -9.80
N MET A 166 -12.66 -9.80 -9.64
CA MET A 166 -11.31 -9.65 -10.24
C MET A 166 -10.28 -10.66 -9.73
N THR A 167 -10.46 -11.20 -8.53
CA THR A 167 -9.52 -12.15 -7.91
C THR A 167 -10.00 -13.60 -7.98
N ALA A 168 -11.23 -13.84 -8.45
CA ALA A 168 -11.77 -15.18 -8.63
C ALA A 168 -10.94 -15.95 -9.67
N GLY A 169 -10.55 -17.19 -9.33
CA GLY A 169 -9.70 -18.03 -10.19
C GLY A 169 -8.22 -17.61 -10.29
N GLN A 170 -7.83 -16.42 -9.82
CA GLN A 170 -6.48 -15.87 -9.95
C GLN A 170 -5.70 -15.76 -8.63
N LYS A 171 -6.27 -16.26 -7.52
CA LYS A 171 -5.64 -16.19 -6.17
C LYS A 171 -4.25 -16.82 -6.12
N MET A 172 -4.09 -17.99 -6.75
CA MET A 172 -2.80 -18.69 -6.79
C MET A 172 -1.76 -17.92 -7.63
N ASN A 173 -2.18 -17.35 -8.76
CA ASN A 173 -1.29 -16.52 -9.58
C ASN A 173 -0.86 -15.24 -8.86
N LEU A 174 -1.76 -14.62 -8.09
CA LEU A 174 -1.44 -13.51 -7.19
C LEU A 174 -0.45 -13.91 -6.10
N PHE A 175 -0.62 -15.09 -5.49
CA PHE A 175 0.30 -15.62 -4.49
C PHE A 175 1.70 -15.84 -5.06
N ILE A 176 1.82 -16.50 -6.22
CA ILE A 176 3.11 -16.75 -6.89
C ILE A 176 3.79 -15.43 -7.28
N MET A 177 3.02 -14.46 -7.77
CA MET A 177 3.54 -13.12 -8.07
C MET A 177 4.13 -12.49 -6.79
N GLN A 178 3.37 -12.48 -5.70
CA GLN A 178 3.80 -11.94 -4.41
C GLN A 178 5.03 -12.67 -3.84
N LEU A 179 5.12 -13.98 -4.00
CA LEU A 179 6.28 -14.77 -3.56
C LEU A 179 7.57 -14.32 -4.25
N THR A 180 7.51 -13.94 -5.54
CA THR A 180 8.68 -13.37 -6.22
C THR A 180 9.14 -12.07 -5.55
N PHE A 181 8.20 -11.18 -5.22
CA PHE A 181 8.50 -9.90 -4.57
C PHE A 181 8.93 -10.07 -3.11
N LEU A 182 8.44 -11.10 -2.44
CA LEU A 182 8.83 -11.44 -1.08
C LEU A 182 10.32 -11.79 -1.00
N GLY A 183 10.88 -12.45 -2.02
CA GLY A 183 12.32 -12.70 -2.11
C GLY A 183 13.15 -11.41 -2.14
N TRP A 184 12.73 -10.40 -2.91
CA TRP A 184 13.38 -9.08 -2.92
C TRP A 184 13.26 -8.34 -1.59
N ILE A 185 12.08 -8.41 -0.96
CA ILE A 185 11.86 -7.80 0.35
C ILE A 185 12.74 -8.47 1.42
N ALA A 186 12.88 -9.80 1.38
CA ALA A 186 13.78 -10.53 2.27
C ALA A 186 15.24 -10.12 2.07
N LEU A 187 15.70 -9.95 0.83
CA LEU A 187 17.04 -9.46 0.54
C LEU A 187 17.28 -8.04 1.10
N CYS A 188 16.31 -7.14 0.87
CA CYS A 188 16.34 -5.79 1.45
C CYS A 188 16.31 -5.81 2.98
N PHE A 189 15.67 -6.81 3.60
CA PHE A 189 15.66 -6.98 5.05
C PHE A 189 17.03 -7.33 5.59
N PHE A 190 17.71 -8.30 5.01
CA PHE A 190 19.08 -8.63 5.41
C PHE A 190 20.02 -7.45 5.22
N LEU A 191 19.89 -6.71 4.10
CA LEU A 191 20.73 -5.53 3.86
C LEU A 191 20.47 -4.41 4.87
N SER A 192 19.19 -4.09 5.11
CA SER A 192 18.77 -3.05 6.06
C SER A 192 19.20 -3.36 7.50
N TYR A 193 19.12 -4.63 7.90
CA TYR A 193 19.59 -5.07 9.22
C TYR A 193 21.08 -4.79 9.42
N ARG A 194 21.91 -5.03 8.39
CA ARG A 194 23.35 -4.73 8.45
C ARG A 194 23.63 -3.23 8.54
N PHE A 195 22.93 -2.40 7.78
CA PHE A 195 23.08 -0.94 7.86
C PHE A 195 22.63 -0.38 9.22
N SER A 196 21.54 -0.91 9.78
CA SER A 196 21.04 -0.48 11.09
C SER A 196 22.00 -0.78 12.25
N LEU A 197 22.95 -1.70 12.08
CA LEU A 197 23.98 -1.99 13.08
C LEU A 197 25.17 -1.01 13.02
N VAL A 198 25.39 -0.39 11.85
CA VAL A 198 26.56 0.47 11.60
C VAL A 198 26.20 1.96 11.76
N LEU A 199 24.97 2.33 11.38
CA LEU A 199 24.53 3.72 11.37
C LEU A 199 23.75 4.10 12.64
N PRO A 200 23.78 5.38 13.06
CA PRO A 200 22.90 5.88 14.11
C PRO A 200 21.43 5.56 13.81
N THR A 201 20.64 5.27 14.85
CA THR A 201 19.27 4.74 14.73
C THR A 201 18.37 5.54 13.79
N GLY A 202 18.48 6.88 13.77
CA GLY A 202 17.71 7.72 12.83
C GLY A 202 18.12 7.53 11.37
N ILE A 203 19.43 7.60 11.08
CA ILE A 203 19.97 7.49 9.71
C ILE A 203 19.81 6.06 9.19
N GLY A 204 20.09 5.06 10.01
CA GLY A 204 19.94 3.64 9.66
C GLY A 204 18.49 3.30 9.25
N ARG A 205 17.50 3.88 9.92
CA ARG A 205 16.08 3.74 9.55
C ARG A 205 15.77 4.40 8.22
N ALA A 206 16.19 5.65 8.00
CA ALA A 206 15.95 6.35 6.74
C ALA A 206 16.58 5.60 5.54
N VAL A 207 17.81 5.10 5.69
CA VAL A 207 18.51 4.28 4.69
C VAL A 207 17.77 2.96 4.45
N SER A 208 17.33 2.29 5.51
CA SER A 208 16.53 1.06 5.40
C SER A 208 15.24 1.31 4.61
N THR A 209 14.51 2.38 4.94
CA THR A 209 13.27 2.77 4.25
C THR A 209 13.50 3.08 2.78
N ALA A 210 14.62 3.74 2.44
CA ALA A 210 15.04 3.95 1.05
C ALA A 210 15.32 2.63 0.32
N ILE A 211 16.05 1.69 0.94
CA ILE A 211 16.33 0.37 0.38
C ILE A 211 15.03 -0.41 0.09
N TYR A 212 14.07 -0.41 1.02
CA TYR A 212 12.77 -1.07 0.82
C TYR A 212 11.87 -0.39 -0.21
N ALA A 213 12.04 0.91 -0.44
CA ALA A 213 11.21 1.65 -1.39
C ALA A 213 11.45 1.17 -2.84
N LEU A 214 12.65 0.66 -3.16
CA LEU A 214 12.98 0.13 -4.50
C LEU A 214 12.10 -1.07 -4.91
N PRO A 215 12.12 -2.22 -4.22
CA PRO A 215 11.27 -3.36 -4.60
C PRO A 215 9.79 -3.04 -4.39
N ALA A 216 9.44 -2.16 -3.45
CA ALA A 216 8.06 -1.75 -3.24
C ALA A 216 7.52 -0.91 -4.41
N ALA A 217 8.33 -0.01 -5.00
CA ALA A 217 7.94 0.75 -6.18
C ALA A 217 7.71 -0.16 -7.38
N TYR A 218 8.58 -1.15 -7.58
CA TYR A 218 8.39 -2.15 -8.62
C TYR A 218 7.16 -3.03 -8.39
N TYR A 219 6.93 -3.47 -7.15
CA TYR A 219 5.73 -4.21 -6.77
C TYR A 219 4.45 -3.41 -7.07
N HIS A 220 4.39 -2.14 -6.69
CA HIS A 220 3.22 -1.30 -6.94
C HIS A 220 2.99 -1.06 -8.43
N ALA A 221 4.04 -0.87 -9.24
CA ALA A 221 3.92 -0.77 -10.68
C ALA A 221 3.40 -2.08 -11.33
N ALA A 222 3.88 -3.24 -10.86
CA ALA A 222 3.40 -4.53 -11.34
C ALA A 222 1.93 -4.78 -10.96
N VAL A 223 1.53 -4.43 -9.74
CA VAL A 223 0.12 -4.53 -9.31
C VAL A 223 -0.79 -3.58 -10.09
N ALA A 224 -0.32 -2.37 -10.41
CA ALA A 224 -1.07 -1.44 -11.24
C ALA A 224 -1.27 -1.97 -12.66
N ALA A 225 -0.20 -2.49 -13.29
CA ALA A 225 -0.29 -3.11 -14.61
C ALA A 225 -1.27 -4.30 -14.63
N LEU A 226 -1.30 -5.09 -13.55
CA LEU A 226 -2.27 -6.17 -13.36
C LEU A 226 -3.70 -5.64 -13.19
N TYR A 227 -3.88 -4.61 -12.36
CA TYR A 227 -5.17 -3.97 -12.13
C TYR A 227 -5.76 -3.41 -13.42
N THR A 228 -4.97 -2.69 -14.23
CA THR A 228 -5.44 -2.16 -15.51
C THR A 228 -5.83 -3.29 -16.48
N LYS A 229 -5.06 -4.38 -16.52
CA LYS A 229 -5.41 -5.54 -17.34
C LYS A 229 -6.71 -6.20 -16.89
N LEU A 230 -6.93 -6.37 -15.58
CA LEU A 230 -8.15 -7.00 -15.06
C LEU A 230 -9.37 -6.09 -15.12
N SER A 231 -9.19 -4.78 -14.96
CA SER A 231 -10.29 -3.81 -14.96
C SER A 231 -10.91 -3.63 -16.35
N GLN A 232 -10.12 -3.70 -17.42
CA GLN A 232 -10.61 -3.62 -18.80
C GLN A 232 -11.63 -4.70 -19.20
N HIS A 233 -11.69 -5.82 -18.48
CA HIS A 233 -12.58 -6.95 -18.80
C HIS A 233 -13.74 -7.13 -17.81
N LEU A 234 -13.73 -6.44 -16.67
CA LEU A 234 -14.66 -6.67 -15.56
C LEU A 234 -15.41 -5.41 -15.10
N LEU A 235 -15.06 -4.23 -15.62
CA LEU A 235 -15.74 -2.97 -15.31
C LEU A 235 -16.50 -2.48 -16.54
#